data_AF-A0A961EQL0-F1
#
_entry.id   AF-A0A961EQL0-F1
#
_cell.length_a   1.000
_cell.length_b   1.000
_cell.length_c   1.000
_cell.angle_alpha   90.00
_cell.angle_beta   90.00
_cell.angle_gamma   90.00
#
_symmetry.space_group_name_H-M   'P 1'
#
loop_
_entity.id
_entity.type
_entity.pdbx_description
1 polymer ?
#
loop_
_entity_poly.entity_id
_entity_poly.type
_entity_poly.pdbx_seq_one_letter_code
_entity_poly.pdbx_strand_id
1 'polypeptide(L)'
;MTIVDPTTTTAWATLTGLKTAYTPDLRAAFAGDPERAARFTRTCADLYVDLSKNLVDDHILEALVALADEVGLGDRRDAMLSGERINVTENRSVLHTALRRPAGDSLVVDGTDVMPEVHEVLDKIYAFADKVRDGEWVGVTGKPIETVVNIGIGGSDLGPVMVYEALKPYVHERIQCRFISNIDPTDSGEKLSDLDPETTLFIVASKTFTTLETLTNARMARDWLWRRLIEQGAIEDTEEARKGAVAKHFVAVSTALDKVADFGIDPANAFGFWDWVGGRYSVDSAVGTVVCVAIGKENFADFLGGFHAVDEHFATAPWAQNVPALMGLLNVWYVNFFKAASHAVLPYAQYLHRFAAYLQQLTMES
;
A
#
# COMPACT_ATOMS: atom_id res chain seq x y z
N MET A 1 12.32 -8.63 -22.28
CA MET A 1 12.94 -9.91 -21.82
C MET A 1 12.13 -11.09 -22.30
N THR A 2 12.78 -12.17 -22.72
CA THR A 2 12.10 -13.43 -23.08
C THR A 2 11.50 -14.04 -21.81
N ILE A 3 10.23 -14.43 -21.86
CA ILE A 3 9.59 -15.12 -20.74
C ILE A 3 10.17 -16.54 -20.67
N VAL A 4 10.84 -16.87 -19.57
CA VAL A 4 11.33 -18.22 -19.28
C VAL A 4 10.20 -19.01 -18.64
N ASP A 5 9.87 -20.17 -19.22
CA ASP A 5 9.00 -21.14 -18.56
C ASP A 5 9.80 -21.85 -17.45
N PRO A 6 9.49 -21.62 -16.17
CA PRO A 6 10.26 -22.19 -15.07
C PRO A 6 10.26 -23.72 -15.09
N THR A 7 9.23 -24.37 -15.64
CA THR A 7 9.11 -25.83 -15.67
C THR A 7 10.11 -26.52 -16.60
N THR A 8 10.74 -25.74 -17.49
CA THR A 8 11.73 -26.22 -18.45
C THR A 8 13.18 -26.05 -17.99
N THR A 9 13.39 -25.42 -16.83
CA THR A 9 14.71 -25.13 -16.27
C THR A 9 15.36 -26.38 -15.65
N THR A 10 16.69 -26.38 -15.58
CA THR A 10 17.46 -27.45 -14.91
C THR A 10 17.21 -27.45 -13.41
N ALA A 11 17.14 -26.26 -12.80
CA ALA A 11 16.75 -26.09 -11.40
C ALA A 11 15.38 -26.71 -11.09
N TRP A 12 14.38 -26.56 -11.97
CA TRP A 12 13.06 -27.16 -11.76
C TRP A 12 13.07 -28.69 -11.81
N ALA A 13 13.80 -29.27 -12.78
CA ALA A 13 14.01 -30.72 -12.84
C ALA A 13 14.71 -31.23 -11.57
N THR A 14 15.71 -30.48 -11.09
CA THR A 14 16.44 -30.77 -9.84
C THR A 14 15.50 -30.73 -8.63
N LEU A 15 14.71 -29.66 -8.47
CA LEU A 15 13.71 -29.53 -7.40
C LEU A 15 12.68 -30.66 -7.45
N THR A 16 12.28 -31.11 -8.65
CA THR A 16 11.37 -32.25 -8.82
C THR A 16 12.01 -33.54 -8.27
N GLY A 17 13.26 -33.82 -8.66
CA GLY A 17 14.00 -34.99 -8.15
C GLY A 17 14.20 -34.95 -6.63
N LEU A 18 14.60 -33.78 -6.10
CA LEU A 18 14.73 -33.55 -4.67
C LEU A 18 13.39 -33.78 -3.96
N LYS A 19 12.29 -33.21 -4.46
CA LYS A 19 10.95 -33.40 -3.86
C LYS A 19 10.52 -34.87 -3.79
N THR A 20 10.88 -35.68 -4.79
CA THR A 20 10.57 -37.13 -4.83
C THR A 20 11.39 -37.91 -3.82
N ALA A 21 12.67 -37.57 -3.63
CA ALA A 21 13.55 -38.23 -2.67
C ALA A 21 13.36 -37.71 -1.22
N TYR A 22 12.87 -36.48 -1.07
CA TYR A 22 12.79 -35.79 0.20
C TYR A 22 11.59 -36.28 1.02
N THR A 23 11.90 -36.90 2.17
CA THR A 23 10.93 -37.22 3.21
C THR A 23 11.07 -36.19 4.33
N PRO A 24 10.13 -35.24 4.48
CA PRO A 24 10.30 -34.16 5.43
C PRO A 24 10.21 -34.64 6.89
N ASP A 25 11.26 -34.38 7.67
CA ASP A 25 11.24 -34.54 9.12
C ASP A 25 11.98 -33.36 9.77
N LEU A 26 11.21 -32.35 10.19
CA LEU A 26 11.79 -31.19 10.87
C LEU A 26 12.44 -31.57 12.20
N ARG A 27 11.93 -32.55 12.95
CA ARG A 27 12.53 -32.93 14.23
C ARG A 27 13.92 -33.51 14.01
N ALA A 28 14.06 -34.40 13.03
CA ALA A 28 15.35 -34.94 12.63
C ALA A 28 16.28 -33.84 12.09
N ALA A 29 15.76 -32.90 11.29
CA ALA A 29 16.56 -31.79 10.75
C ALA A 29 17.15 -30.90 11.85
N PHE A 30 16.36 -30.55 12.88
CA PHE A 30 16.86 -29.78 14.03
C PHE A 30 17.77 -30.61 14.94
N ALA A 31 17.54 -31.91 15.08
CA ALA A 31 18.43 -32.78 15.85
C ALA A 31 19.79 -32.99 15.18
N GLY A 32 19.81 -33.05 13.84
CA GLY A 32 21.02 -33.21 13.03
C GLY A 32 21.80 -31.92 12.80
N ASP A 33 21.16 -30.76 12.95
CA ASP A 33 21.78 -29.44 12.86
C ASP A 33 21.31 -28.54 14.02
N PRO A 34 22.02 -28.56 15.17
CA PRO A 34 21.70 -27.72 16.32
C PRO A 34 21.76 -26.21 16.03
N GLU A 35 22.46 -25.79 14.98
CA GLU A 35 22.59 -24.39 14.58
C GLU A 35 21.59 -23.99 13.47
N ARG A 36 20.70 -24.91 13.05
CA ARG A 36 19.75 -24.70 11.96
C ARG A 36 18.96 -23.40 12.09
N ALA A 37 18.45 -23.10 13.29
CA ALA A 37 17.70 -21.86 13.54
C ALA A 37 18.55 -20.63 13.19
N ALA A 38 19.78 -20.56 13.67
CA ALA A 38 20.69 -19.45 13.39
C ALA A 38 21.08 -19.41 11.90
N ARG A 39 21.40 -20.56 11.31
CA ARG A 39 21.80 -20.69 9.90
C ARG A 39 20.72 -20.30 8.90
N PHE A 40 19.44 -20.47 9.25
CA PHE A 40 18.28 -20.13 8.40
C PHE A 40 17.60 -18.81 8.81
N THR A 41 18.06 -18.17 9.88
CA THR A 41 17.60 -16.82 10.23
C THR A 41 18.34 -15.80 9.37
N ARG A 42 17.59 -14.79 8.91
CA ARG A 42 18.08 -13.67 8.13
C ARG A 42 17.60 -12.37 8.77
N THR A 43 18.34 -11.30 8.53
CA THR A 43 17.92 -9.95 8.89
C THR A 43 17.58 -9.19 7.59
N CYS A 44 16.50 -8.43 7.62
CA CYS A 44 16.07 -7.53 6.54
C CYS A 44 15.61 -6.23 7.18
N ALA A 45 16.40 -5.17 7.05
CA ALA A 45 16.28 -3.98 7.90
C ALA A 45 16.18 -4.39 9.39
N ASP A 46 15.16 -3.93 10.12
CA ASP A 46 14.95 -4.27 11.54
C ASP A 46 14.24 -5.61 11.76
N LEU A 47 13.91 -6.36 10.70
CA LEU A 47 13.18 -7.61 10.78
C LEU A 47 14.12 -8.80 10.97
N TYR A 48 13.79 -9.67 11.93
CA TYR A 48 14.36 -11.00 12.07
C TYR A 48 13.43 -12.02 11.44
N VAL A 49 13.89 -12.69 10.38
CA VAL A 49 13.10 -13.65 9.61
C VAL A 49 13.68 -15.04 9.75
N ASP A 50 12.98 -15.89 10.51
CA ASP A 50 13.32 -17.30 10.72
C ASP A 50 12.69 -18.19 9.65
N LEU A 51 13.52 -18.71 8.73
CA LEU A 51 13.09 -19.64 7.69
C LEU A 51 13.37 -21.13 8.05
N SER A 52 13.86 -21.42 9.25
CA SER A 52 14.36 -22.75 9.65
C SER A 52 13.30 -23.85 9.70
N LYS A 53 12.03 -23.48 9.91
CA LYS A 53 10.89 -24.39 10.04
C LYS A 53 10.23 -24.71 8.69
N ASN A 54 10.85 -24.29 7.59
CA ASN A 54 10.45 -24.71 6.25
C ASN A 54 10.93 -26.13 5.95
N LEU A 55 10.15 -26.86 5.14
CA LEU A 55 10.44 -28.22 4.68
C LEU A 55 11.50 -28.21 3.57
N VAL A 56 12.71 -27.77 3.92
CA VAL A 56 13.86 -27.60 3.01
C VAL A 56 15.15 -28.06 3.70
N ASP A 57 16.11 -28.53 2.91
CA ASP A 57 17.51 -28.69 3.30
C ASP A 57 18.40 -27.77 2.44
N ASP A 58 19.72 -27.86 2.62
CA ASP A 58 20.67 -27.01 1.90
C ASP A 58 20.61 -27.22 0.38
N HIS A 59 20.41 -28.46 -0.09
CA HIS A 59 20.30 -28.77 -1.52
C HIS A 59 19.03 -28.21 -2.14
N ILE A 60 17.90 -28.27 -1.43
CA ILE A 60 16.65 -27.66 -1.89
C ILE A 60 16.80 -26.14 -1.96
N LEU A 61 17.45 -25.52 -0.96
CA LEU A 61 17.67 -24.08 -0.94
C LEU A 61 18.60 -23.63 -2.09
N GLU A 62 19.69 -24.35 -2.34
CA GLU A 62 20.58 -24.13 -3.48
C GLU A 62 19.84 -24.24 -4.82
N ALA A 63 18.99 -25.25 -4.99
CA ALA A 63 18.20 -25.42 -6.21
C ALA A 63 17.12 -24.33 -6.39
N LEU A 64 16.54 -23.82 -5.30
CA LEU A 64 15.63 -22.67 -5.35
C LEU A 64 16.35 -21.39 -5.77
N VAL A 65 17.56 -21.16 -5.26
CA VAL A 65 18.39 -20.02 -5.68
C VAL A 65 18.80 -20.16 -7.15
N ALA A 66 19.21 -21.35 -7.59
CA ALA A 66 19.50 -21.61 -8.99
C ALA A 66 18.29 -21.37 -9.91
N LEU A 67 17.07 -21.70 -9.44
CA LEU A 67 15.85 -21.39 -10.18
C LEU A 67 15.68 -19.87 -10.38
N ALA A 68 15.97 -19.06 -9.37
CA ALA A 68 15.91 -17.59 -9.49
C ALA A 68 16.86 -17.07 -10.58
N ASP A 69 18.07 -17.63 -10.66
CA ASP A 69 19.04 -17.27 -11.70
C ASP A 69 18.59 -17.74 -13.09
N GLU A 70 18.13 -19.00 -13.22
CA GLU A 70 17.70 -19.57 -14.51
C GLU A 70 16.46 -18.88 -15.10
N VAL A 71 15.59 -18.28 -14.27
CA VAL A 71 14.42 -17.52 -14.75
C VAL A 71 14.70 -16.02 -14.94
N GLY A 72 15.94 -15.58 -14.70
CA GLY A 72 16.36 -14.19 -14.82
C GLY A 72 15.68 -13.27 -13.80
N LEU A 73 15.55 -13.70 -12.54
CA LEU A 73 14.90 -12.89 -11.50
C LEU A 73 15.61 -11.55 -11.29
N GLY A 74 16.96 -11.54 -11.32
CA GLY A 74 17.77 -10.32 -11.20
C GLY A 74 17.47 -9.31 -12.30
N ASP A 75 17.52 -9.75 -13.56
CA ASP A 75 17.19 -8.91 -14.71
C ASP A 75 15.78 -8.31 -14.57
N ARG A 76 14.78 -9.11 -14.17
CA ARG A 76 13.39 -8.65 -13.99
C ARG A 76 13.26 -7.62 -12.86
N ARG A 77 13.95 -7.84 -11.75
CA ARG A 77 14.01 -6.88 -10.65
C ARG A 77 14.63 -5.58 -11.13
N ASP A 78 15.75 -5.64 -11.83
CA ASP A 78 16.48 -4.45 -12.28
C ASP A 78 15.66 -3.67 -13.31
N ALA A 79 14.96 -4.36 -14.21
CA ALA A 79 13.98 -3.76 -15.13
C ALA A 79 12.82 -3.07 -14.40
N MET A 80 12.30 -3.67 -13.31
CA MET A 80 11.29 -3.02 -12.47
C MET A 80 11.84 -1.74 -11.85
N LEU A 81 13.00 -1.82 -11.18
CA LEU A 81 13.59 -0.71 -10.43
C LEU A 81 14.08 0.43 -11.34
N SER A 82 14.46 0.13 -12.57
CA SER A 82 14.87 1.12 -13.58
C SER A 82 13.69 1.77 -14.31
N GLY A 83 12.47 1.29 -14.09
CA GLY A 83 11.26 1.85 -14.71
C GLY A 83 10.96 1.34 -16.12
N GLU A 84 11.53 0.20 -16.52
CA GLU A 84 11.10 -0.45 -17.75
C GLU A 84 9.62 -0.84 -17.70
N ARG A 85 8.99 -0.90 -18.88
CA ARG A 85 7.57 -1.24 -19.04
C ARG A 85 7.33 -2.74 -18.89
N ILE A 86 7.48 -3.25 -17.67
CA ILE A 86 7.36 -4.68 -17.36
C ILE A 86 5.91 -5.16 -17.22
N ASN A 87 4.94 -4.26 -17.05
CA ASN A 87 3.53 -4.59 -17.18
C ASN A 87 3.18 -4.65 -18.67
N VAL A 88 3.40 -5.81 -19.27
CA VAL A 88 3.35 -6.02 -20.72
C VAL A 88 1.95 -5.91 -21.33
N THR A 89 0.91 -6.24 -20.58
CA THR A 89 -0.48 -6.22 -21.08
C THR A 89 -1.04 -4.80 -21.15
N GLU A 90 -0.63 -3.93 -20.24
CA GLU A 90 -1.01 -2.52 -20.22
C GLU A 90 0.08 -1.59 -20.78
N ASN A 91 1.26 -2.12 -21.09
CA ASN A 91 2.43 -1.39 -21.57
C ASN A 91 2.86 -0.24 -20.63
N ARG A 92 2.96 -0.55 -19.33
CA ARG A 92 3.29 0.40 -18.25
C ARG A 92 4.51 -0.02 -17.43
N SER A 93 5.19 0.97 -16.85
CA SER A 93 6.18 0.75 -15.80
C SER A 93 5.49 0.33 -14.49
N VAL A 94 6.25 -0.28 -13.58
CA VAL A 94 5.78 -0.70 -12.24
C VAL A 94 6.76 -0.14 -11.21
N LEU A 95 6.41 0.99 -10.59
CA LEU A 95 7.40 1.85 -9.94
C LEU A 95 6.99 2.33 -8.53
N HIS A 96 6.21 1.54 -7.82
CA HIS A 96 5.84 1.85 -6.41
C HIS A 96 7.07 2.06 -5.51
N THR A 97 8.23 1.45 -5.82
CA THR A 97 9.50 1.69 -5.11
C THR A 97 10.00 3.14 -5.25
N ALA A 98 9.68 3.83 -6.34
CA ALA A 98 10.08 5.24 -6.54
C ALA A 98 9.43 6.17 -5.50
N LEU A 99 8.26 5.81 -4.97
CA LEU A 99 7.49 6.62 -4.00
C LEU A 99 8.20 6.82 -2.67
N ARG A 100 9.18 5.96 -2.35
CA ARG A 100 9.93 5.98 -1.09
C ARG A 100 11.44 6.15 -1.26
N ARG A 101 11.92 6.49 -2.46
CA ARG A 101 13.34 6.82 -2.68
C ARG A 101 13.67 8.18 -2.05
N PRO A 102 14.90 8.36 -1.52
CA PRO A 102 15.29 9.58 -0.82
C PRO A 102 15.28 10.81 -1.74
N ALA A 103 15.15 11.99 -1.13
CA ALA A 103 15.26 13.25 -1.86
C ALA A 103 16.65 13.40 -2.49
N GLY A 104 16.69 13.93 -3.72
CA GLY A 104 17.93 14.12 -4.49
C GLY A 104 18.38 12.89 -5.30
N ASP A 105 17.66 11.79 -5.21
CA ASP A 105 17.82 10.65 -6.12
C ASP A 105 17.24 10.95 -7.52
N SER A 106 17.57 10.13 -8.52
CA SER A 106 17.11 10.30 -9.91
C SER A 106 16.58 9.01 -10.51
N LEU A 107 15.45 9.11 -11.21
CA LEU A 107 14.85 8.02 -11.96
C LEU A 107 14.19 8.55 -13.23
N VAL A 108 14.82 8.29 -14.38
CA VAL A 108 14.30 8.75 -15.66
C VAL A 108 13.36 7.72 -16.26
N VAL A 109 12.09 8.08 -16.42
CA VAL A 109 11.05 7.28 -17.06
C VAL A 109 10.52 8.06 -18.26
N ASP A 110 10.52 7.43 -19.44
CA ASP A 110 10.06 8.05 -20.69
C ASP A 110 10.68 9.45 -20.94
N GLY A 111 11.95 9.64 -20.55
CA GLY A 111 12.71 10.88 -20.73
C GLY A 111 12.49 11.95 -19.65
N THR A 112 11.71 11.68 -18.61
CA THR A 112 11.44 12.59 -17.50
C THR A 112 11.95 12.00 -16.19
N ASP A 113 12.68 12.78 -15.40
CA ASP A 113 13.03 12.39 -14.03
C ASP A 113 11.78 12.51 -13.15
N VAL A 114 11.28 11.39 -12.63
CA VAL A 114 10.04 11.36 -11.85
C VAL A 114 10.25 11.71 -10.38
N MET A 115 11.49 11.70 -9.90
CA MET A 115 11.78 11.90 -8.47
C MET A 115 11.39 13.30 -7.95
N PRO A 116 11.64 14.41 -8.68
CA PRO A 116 11.16 15.73 -8.25
C PRO A 116 9.65 15.80 -8.09
N GLU A 117 8.88 15.18 -8.99
CA GLU A 117 7.41 15.16 -8.92
C GLU A 117 6.91 14.33 -7.73
N VAL A 118 7.58 13.21 -7.42
CA VAL A 118 7.31 12.39 -6.23
C VAL A 118 7.45 13.22 -4.97
N HIS A 119 8.57 13.92 -4.81
CA HIS A 119 8.84 14.74 -3.63
C HIS A 119 7.94 15.98 -3.55
N GLU A 120 7.56 16.59 -4.69
CA GLU A 120 6.58 17.69 -4.71
C GLU A 120 5.23 17.26 -4.13
N VAL A 121 4.72 16.08 -4.55
CA VAL A 121 3.46 15.54 -4.01
C VAL A 121 3.61 15.19 -2.53
N LEU A 122 4.73 14.61 -2.13
CA LEU A 122 5.00 14.25 -0.75
C LEU A 122 5.04 15.49 0.17
N ASP A 123 5.74 16.54 -0.25
CA ASP A 123 5.78 17.82 0.45
C ASP A 123 4.39 18.46 0.57
N LYS A 124 3.58 18.35 -0.50
CA LYS A 124 2.19 18.82 -0.48
C LYS A 124 1.34 18.03 0.54
N ILE A 125 1.51 16.71 0.62
CA ILE A 125 0.84 15.86 1.61
C ILE A 125 1.26 16.24 3.03
N TYR A 126 2.57 16.45 3.26
CA TYR A 126 3.09 16.87 4.55
C TYR A 126 2.54 18.23 4.99
N ALA A 127 2.58 19.23 4.11
CA ALA A 127 2.04 20.54 4.39
C ALA A 127 0.53 20.50 4.67
N PHE A 128 -0.22 19.63 3.99
CA PHE A 128 -1.63 19.43 4.26
C PHE A 128 -1.88 18.73 5.60
N ALA A 129 -1.13 17.67 5.90
CA ALA A 129 -1.24 16.94 7.15
C ALA A 129 -0.96 17.85 8.36
N ASP A 130 0.10 18.65 8.30
CA ASP A 130 0.44 19.63 9.34
C ASP A 130 -0.71 20.61 9.55
N LYS A 131 -1.27 21.22 8.49
CA LYS A 131 -2.43 22.13 8.61
C LYS A 131 -3.63 21.50 9.32
N VAL A 132 -3.97 20.24 9.01
CA VAL A 132 -5.09 19.55 9.65
C VAL A 132 -4.79 19.26 11.13
N ARG A 133 -3.59 18.77 11.41
CA ARG A 133 -3.15 18.39 12.76
C ARG A 133 -2.96 19.59 13.69
N ASP A 134 -2.50 20.71 13.17
CA ASP A 134 -2.31 21.97 13.90
C ASP A 134 -3.63 22.74 14.05
N GLY A 135 -4.71 22.30 13.38
CA GLY A 135 -6.03 22.93 13.44
C GLY A 135 -6.15 24.18 12.58
N GLU A 136 -5.18 24.46 11.71
CA GLU A 136 -5.22 25.54 10.72
C GLU A 136 -6.23 25.24 9.60
N TRP A 137 -6.39 23.96 9.25
CA TRP A 137 -7.46 23.52 8.37
C TRP A 137 -8.78 23.46 9.15
N VAL A 138 -9.70 24.34 8.77
CA VAL A 138 -10.99 24.52 9.42
C VAL A 138 -12.15 24.21 8.49
N GLY A 139 -13.25 23.74 9.06
CA GLY A 139 -14.54 23.61 8.38
C GLY A 139 -15.18 24.97 8.07
N VAL A 140 -16.37 24.95 7.47
CA VAL A 140 -17.08 26.16 7.05
C VAL A 140 -17.41 27.14 8.18
N THR A 141 -17.49 26.66 9.42
CA THR A 141 -17.75 27.48 10.60
C THR A 141 -16.50 27.94 11.33
N GLY A 142 -15.31 27.61 10.80
CA GLY A 142 -14.03 27.96 11.41
C GLY A 142 -13.58 27.00 12.51
N LYS A 143 -14.32 25.91 12.77
CA LYS A 143 -13.90 24.86 13.70
C LYS A 143 -12.79 24.00 13.07
N PRO A 144 -11.76 23.58 13.84
CA PRO A 144 -10.72 22.70 13.34
C PRO A 144 -11.28 21.31 13.03
N ILE A 145 -10.71 20.64 12.03
CA ILE A 145 -11.10 19.27 11.66
C ILE A 145 -10.69 18.28 12.76
N GLU A 146 -11.61 17.41 13.15
CA GLU A 146 -11.41 16.36 14.16
C GLU A 146 -11.56 14.96 13.55
N THR A 147 -12.41 14.80 12.54
CA THR A 147 -12.59 13.51 11.86
C THR A 147 -12.23 13.60 10.38
N VAL A 148 -11.46 12.62 9.90
CA VAL A 148 -11.11 12.47 8.48
C VAL A 148 -11.69 11.17 7.95
N VAL A 149 -12.53 11.26 6.92
CA VAL A 149 -13.19 10.12 6.28
C VAL A 149 -12.56 9.87 4.92
N ASN A 150 -11.81 8.78 4.79
CA ASN A 150 -11.32 8.30 3.50
C ASN A 150 -12.45 7.57 2.75
N ILE A 151 -12.66 7.90 1.49
CA ILE A 151 -13.62 7.25 0.61
C ILE A 151 -12.85 6.65 -0.55
N GLY A 152 -12.78 5.32 -0.62
CA GLY A 152 -12.01 4.59 -1.62
C GLY A 152 -12.35 3.11 -1.58
N ILE A 153 -12.00 2.35 -2.62
CA ILE A 153 -12.22 0.89 -2.65
C ILE A 153 -10.93 0.15 -3.04
N GLY A 154 -10.81 -1.09 -2.59
CA GLY A 154 -9.65 -1.95 -2.88
C GLY A 154 -8.36 -1.30 -2.41
N GLY A 155 -7.45 -1.01 -3.35
CA GLY A 155 -6.15 -0.43 -3.03
C GLY A 155 -6.23 0.99 -2.44
N SER A 156 -7.32 1.71 -2.72
CA SER A 156 -7.58 3.05 -2.16
C SER A 156 -8.16 3.02 -0.74
N ASP A 157 -8.30 1.83 -0.15
CA ASP A 157 -8.90 1.59 1.17
C ASP A 157 -8.08 0.62 2.02
N LEU A 158 -7.82 -0.59 1.51
CA LEU A 158 -7.21 -1.69 2.28
C LEU A 158 -5.83 -1.33 2.84
N GLY A 159 -5.00 -0.64 2.06
CA GLY A 159 -3.71 -0.12 2.52
C GLY A 159 -3.88 0.91 3.64
N PRO A 160 -4.57 2.04 3.38
CA PRO A 160 -4.82 3.06 4.40
C PRO A 160 -5.44 2.53 5.71
N VAL A 161 -6.49 1.71 5.63
CA VAL A 161 -7.13 1.09 6.81
C VAL A 161 -6.13 0.23 7.60
N MET A 162 -5.34 -0.58 6.88
CA MET A 162 -4.36 -1.47 7.50
C MET A 162 -3.30 -0.67 8.25
N VAL A 163 -2.71 0.35 7.62
CA VAL A 163 -1.64 1.15 8.24
C VAL A 163 -2.19 1.95 9.42
N TYR A 164 -3.38 2.53 9.30
CA TYR A 164 -4.02 3.26 10.40
C TYR A 164 -4.26 2.36 11.63
N GLU A 165 -4.80 1.15 11.45
CA GLU A 165 -5.00 0.23 12.58
C GLU A 165 -3.67 -0.29 13.15
N ALA A 166 -2.69 -0.55 12.29
CA ALA A 166 -1.34 -1.01 12.69
C ALA A 166 -0.61 0.04 13.54
N LEU A 167 -0.75 1.32 13.18
CA LEU A 167 -0.04 2.45 13.78
C LEU A 167 -0.92 3.29 14.71
N LYS A 168 -2.03 2.72 15.20
CA LYS A 168 -2.96 3.37 16.13
C LYS A 168 -2.27 4.05 17.33
N PRO A 169 -1.19 3.50 17.94
CA PRO A 169 -0.46 4.18 19.02
C PRO A 169 0.19 5.52 18.63
N TYR A 170 0.39 5.79 17.34
CA TYR A 170 1.01 7.01 16.80
C TYR A 170 -0.03 8.01 16.27
N VAL A 171 -1.32 7.67 16.31
CA VAL A 171 -2.39 8.53 15.83
C VAL A 171 -2.52 9.75 16.73
N HIS A 172 -2.67 10.92 16.11
CA HIS A 172 -2.86 12.19 16.81
C HIS A 172 -4.08 12.16 17.72
N GLU A 173 -3.94 12.63 18.97
CA GLU A 173 -4.97 12.54 20.01
C GLU A 173 -6.33 13.14 19.63
N ARG A 174 -6.31 14.20 18.80
CA ARG A 174 -7.51 14.91 18.32
C ARG A 174 -8.09 14.39 17.01
N ILE A 175 -7.32 13.59 16.25
CA ILE A 175 -7.75 13.15 14.91
C ILE A 175 -8.26 11.73 14.96
N GLN A 176 -9.46 11.52 14.44
CA GLN A 176 -10.01 10.20 14.17
C GLN A 176 -10.12 9.97 12.66
N CYS A 177 -9.75 8.79 12.19
CA CYS A 177 -9.99 8.40 10.80
C CYS A 177 -11.10 7.35 10.67
N ARG A 178 -11.91 7.47 9.62
CA ARG A 178 -12.89 6.47 9.18
C ARG A 178 -12.71 6.19 7.70
N PHE A 179 -13.15 5.03 7.25
CA PHE A 179 -12.84 4.55 5.90
C PHE A 179 -14.09 3.96 5.27
N ILE A 180 -14.71 4.65 4.33
CA ILE A 180 -15.90 4.19 3.60
C ILE A 180 -15.43 3.54 2.29
N SER A 181 -15.85 2.30 2.05
CA SER A 181 -15.41 1.57 0.86
C SER A 181 -16.51 0.80 0.16
N ASN A 182 -17.42 0.17 0.89
CA ASN A 182 -18.47 -0.63 0.28
C ASN A 182 -19.54 0.29 -0.34
N ILE A 183 -20.08 -0.09 -1.51
CA ILE A 183 -21.20 0.64 -2.14
C ILE A 183 -22.52 0.41 -1.41
N ASP A 184 -22.60 -0.64 -0.55
CA ASP A 184 -23.71 -0.82 0.38
C ASP A 184 -23.91 0.45 1.23
N PRO A 185 -25.08 1.12 1.17
CA PRO A 185 -25.31 2.38 1.86
C PRO A 185 -25.18 2.28 3.38
N THR A 186 -25.25 1.06 3.94
CA THR A 186 -24.99 0.80 5.36
C THR A 186 -23.59 1.26 5.76
N ASP A 187 -22.60 1.11 4.88
CA ASP A 187 -21.21 1.46 5.19
C ASP A 187 -21.05 2.96 5.45
N SER A 188 -21.61 3.78 4.55
CA SER A 188 -21.70 5.23 4.73
C SER A 188 -22.60 5.59 5.92
N GLY A 189 -23.76 4.95 6.05
CA GLY A 189 -24.73 5.25 7.11
C GLY A 189 -24.14 5.10 8.51
N GLU A 190 -23.50 3.96 8.79
CA GLU A 190 -22.87 3.69 10.09
C GLU A 190 -21.71 4.66 10.35
N LYS A 191 -20.82 4.85 9.37
CA LYS A 191 -19.61 5.66 9.53
C LYS A 191 -19.85 7.16 9.63
N LEU A 192 -21.01 7.66 9.21
CA LEU A 192 -21.36 9.08 9.28
C LEU A 192 -22.39 9.41 10.38
N SER A 193 -22.99 8.40 11.00
CA SER A 193 -24.17 8.56 11.88
C SER A 193 -23.96 9.49 13.08
N ASP A 194 -22.77 9.46 13.67
CA ASP A 194 -22.39 10.19 14.89
C ASP A 194 -21.39 11.34 14.64
N LEU A 195 -21.10 11.65 13.37
CA LEU A 195 -20.13 12.70 13.03
C LEU A 195 -20.74 14.10 13.10
N ASP A 196 -19.91 15.07 13.53
CA ASP A 196 -20.20 16.50 13.39
C ASP A 196 -19.80 16.97 11.97
N PRO A 197 -20.75 17.42 11.13
CA PRO A 197 -20.45 17.90 9.79
C PRO A 197 -19.53 19.13 9.78
N GLU A 198 -19.50 19.93 10.86
CA GLU A 198 -18.66 21.13 10.94
C GLU A 198 -17.17 20.80 11.15
N THR A 199 -16.83 19.61 11.65
CA THR A 199 -15.45 19.17 11.95
C THR A 199 -15.02 17.93 11.17
N THR A 200 -15.79 17.52 10.15
CA THR A 200 -15.51 16.34 9.33
C THR A 200 -14.91 16.70 7.98
N LEU A 201 -13.76 16.13 7.64
CA LEU A 201 -13.10 16.25 6.35
C LEU A 201 -13.21 14.93 5.57
N PHE A 202 -13.46 15.00 4.26
CA PHE A 202 -13.54 13.86 3.36
C PHE A 202 -12.36 13.84 2.40
N ILE A 203 -11.71 12.68 2.27
CA ILE A 203 -10.67 12.41 1.28
C ILE A 203 -11.24 11.43 0.26
N VAL A 204 -11.45 11.88 -0.98
CA VAL A 204 -11.97 11.02 -2.06
C VAL A 204 -10.80 10.42 -2.83
N ALA A 205 -10.51 9.14 -2.60
CA ALA A 205 -9.41 8.41 -3.22
C ALA A 205 -9.87 7.57 -4.42
N SER A 206 -9.60 8.07 -5.63
CA SER A 206 -9.86 7.37 -6.89
C SER A 206 -8.95 7.88 -8.00
N LYS A 207 -8.11 6.99 -8.54
CA LYS A 207 -7.18 7.29 -9.64
C LYS A 207 -7.87 7.99 -10.81
N THR A 208 -8.94 7.39 -11.32
CA THR A 208 -9.65 7.86 -12.51
C THR A 208 -10.76 8.86 -12.18
N PHE A 209 -11.11 8.97 -10.89
CA PHE A 209 -12.27 9.69 -10.38
C PHE A 209 -13.56 9.28 -11.09
N THR A 210 -13.70 7.99 -11.42
CA THR A 210 -14.87 7.39 -12.07
C THR A 210 -15.32 6.08 -11.46
N THR A 211 -14.60 5.57 -10.46
CA THR A 211 -14.96 4.33 -9.77
C THR A 211 -16.36 4.46 -9.19
N LEU A 212 -17.27 3.57 -9.60
CA LEU A 212 -18.69 3.69 -9.31
C LEU A 212 -18.96 3.71 -7.80
N GLU A 213 -18.35 2.79 -7.07
CA GLU A 213 -18.46 2.65 -5.62
C GLU A 213 -17.97 3.93 -4.92
N THR A 214 -16.74 4.37 -5.24
CA THR A 214 -16.15 5.57 -4.64
C THR A 214 -16.98 6.83 -4.93
N LEU A 215 -17.40 7.06 -6.18
CA LEU A 215 -18.17 8.26 -6.52
C LEU A 215 -19.58 8.23 -5.95
N THR A 216 -20.19 7.05 -5.83
CA THR A 216 -21.50 6.92 -5.18
C THR A 216 -21.39 7.31 -3.71
N ASN A 217 -20.39 6.76 -3.00
CA ASN A 217 -20.12 7.11 -1.61
C ASN A 217 -19.72 8.57 -1.43
N ALA A 218 -18.90 9.14 -2.32
CA ALA A 218 -18.53 10.55 -2.26
C ALA A 218 -19.74 11.48 -2.43
N ARG A 219 -20.66 11.15 -3.35
CA ARG A 219 -21.94 11.89 -3.50
C ARG A 219 -22.83 11.74 -2.27
N MET A 220 -22.92 10.55 -1.69
CA MET A 220 -23.67 10.32 -0.45
C MET A 220 -23.12 11.12 0.72
N ALA A 221 -21.79 11.12 0.91
CA ALA A 221 -21.11 11.90 1.94
C ALA A 221 -21.31 13.40 1.74
N ARG A 222 -21.28 13.88 0.50
CA ARG A 222 -21.54 15.28 0.16
C ARG A 222 -22.97 15.68 0.46
N ASP A 223 -23.94 14.86 0.06
CA ASP A 223 -25.35 15.08 0.36
C ASP A 223 -25.62 15.05 1.88
N TRP A 224 -24.94 14.15 2.61
CA TRP A 224 -24.96 14.13 4.07
C TRP A 224 -24.42 15.44 4.64
N LEU A 225 -23.23 15.88 4.22
CA LEU A 225 -22.60 17.11 4.71
C LEU A 225 -23.54 18.31 4.54
N TRP A 226 -24.07 18.51 3.33
CA TRP A 226 -24.97 19.61 3.04
C TRP A 226 -26.22 19.59 3.91
N ARG A 227 -26.92 18.45 3.98
CA ARG A 227 -28.15 18.34 4.79
C ARG A 227 -27.87 18.62 6.26
N ARG A 228 -26.80 18.07 6.82
CA ARG A 228 -26.47 18.22 8.24
C ARG A 228 -26.04 19.64 8.59
N LEU A 229 -25.23 20.29 7.75
CA LEU A 229 -24.86 21.70 7.95
C LEU A 229 -26.08 22.63 7.88
N ILE A 230 -27.01 22.38 6.95
CA ILE A 230 -28.25 23.17 6.82
C ILE A 230 -29.17 22.93 8.03
N GLU A 231 -29.36 21.66 8.42
CA GLU A 231 -30.17 21.27 9.59
C GLU A 231 -29.66 21.93 10.89
N GLN A 232 -28.35 22.10 11.02
CA GLN A 232 -27.71 22.77 12.15
C GLN A 232 -27.69 24.31 12.03
N GLY A 233 -28.09 24.86 10.90
CA GLY A 233 -28.01 26.29 10.62
C GLY A 233 -26.58 26.81 10.43
N ALA A 234 -25.61 25.92 10.17
CA ALA A 234 -24.21 26.25 9.94
C ALA A 234 -23.98 26.91 8.56
N ILE A 235 -24.83 26.59 7.58
CA ILE A 235 -24.85 27.21 6.25
C ILE A 235 -26.28 27.47 5.79
N GLU A 236 -26.45 28.42 4.85
CA GLU A 236 -27.72 28.62 4.16
C GLU A 236 -27.99 27.53 3.11
N ASP A 237 -29.27 27.28 2.80
CA ASP A 237 -29.64 26.36 1.72
C ASP A 237 -29.53 27.02 0.32
N THR A 238 -28.31 27.40 -0.04
CA THR A 238 -27.98 27.99 -1.34
C THR A 238 -26.87 27.21 -2.03
N GLU A 239 -26.84 27.27 -3.36
CA GLU A 239 -25.81 26.59 -4.16
C GLU A 239 -24.39 27.10 -3.82
N GLU A 240 -24.25 28.41 -3.57
CA GLU A 240 -22.97 29.01 -3.21
C GLU A 240 -22.45 28.51 -1.87
N ALA A 241 -23.32 28.45 -0.85
CA ALA A 241 -22.97 27.93 0.47
C ALA A 241 -22.60 26.43 0.41
N ARG A 242 -23.33 25.65 -0.38
CA ARG A 242 -23.02 24.22 -0.63
C ARG A 242 -21.67 24.03 -1.31
N LYS A 243 -21.33 24.85 -2.31
CA LYS A 243 -20.00 24.83 -2.97
C LYS A 243 -18.89 25.21 -2.00
N GLY A 244 -19.10 26.26 -1.19
CA GLY A 244 -18.18 26.66 -0.13
C GLY A 244 -17.92 25.53 0.87
N ALA A 245 -18.95 24.75 1.23
CA ALA A 245 -18.81 23.57 2.07
C ALA A 245 -17.95 22.48 1.43
N VAL A 246 -18.16 22.16 0.15
CA VAL A 246 -17.31 21.17 -0.55
C VAL A 246 -15.85 21.61 -0.57
N ALA A 247 -15.58 22.88 -0.88
CA ALA A 247 -14.22 23.40 -0.96
C ALA A 247 -13.43 23.32 0.37
N LYS A 248 -14.12 23.31 1.52
CA LYS A 248 -13.50 23.21 2.86
C LYS A 248 -13.45 21.79 3.42
N HIS A 249 -14.44 20.96 3.07
CA HIS A 249 -14.62 19.64 3.67
C HIS A 249 -14.29 18.48 2.73
N PHE A 250 -13.88 18.73 1.49
CA PHE A 250 -13.47 17.68 0.56
C PHE A 250 -12.10 17.98 -0.06
N VAL A 251 -11.27 16.94 -0.10
CA VAL A 251 -10.03 16.89 -0.87
C VAL A 251 -10.00 15.61 -1.71
N ALA A 252 -9.15 15.56 -2.74
CA ALA A 252 -9.12 14.44 -3.67
C ALA A 252 -7.72 13.82 -3.76
N VAL A 253 -7.66 12.49 -3.84
CA VAL A 253 -6.47 11.76 -4.29
C VAL A 253 -6.75 11.22 -5.68
N SER A 254 -6.28 11.96 -6.70
CA SER A 254 -6.59 11.69 -8.10
C SER A 254 -5.70 12.49 -9.06
N THR A 255 -5.58 12.02 -10.30
CA THR A 255 -5.00 12.79 -11.42
C THR A 255 -6.05 13.41 -12.33
N ALA A 256 -7.33 13.09 -12.16
CA ALA A 256 -8.40 13.58 -13.02
C ALA A 256 -8.92 14.96 -12.57
N LEU A 257 -8.06 15.98 -12.65
CA LEU A 257 -8.32 17.33 -12.10
C LEU A 257 -9.64 17.96 -12.60
N ASP A 258 -10.00 17.75 -13.87
CA ASP A 258 -11.28 18.23 -14.41
C ASP A 258 -12.48 17.64 -13.65
N LYS A 259 -12.44 16.34 -13.35
CA LYS A 259 -13.53 15.66 -12.62
C LYS A 259 -13.56 16.03 -11.13
N VAL A 260 -12.40 16.33 -10.56
CA VAL A 260 -12.27 16.86 -9.20
C VAL A 260 -12.94 18.24 -9.12
N ALA A 261 -12.65 19.11 -10.10
CA ALA A 261 -13.28 20.43 -10.22
C ALA A 261 -14.81 20.32 -10.43
N ASP A 262 -15.26 19.42 -11.32
CA ASP A 262 -16.68 19.16 -11.57
C ASP A 262 -17.43 18.68 -10.32
N PHE A 263 -16.75 17.98 -9.41
CA PHE A 263 -17.32 17.58 -8.13
C PHE A 263 -17.48 18.75 -7.15
N GLY A 264 -16.72 19.83 -7.36
CA GLY A 264 -16.69 21.02 -6.52
C GLY A 264 -15.48 21.11 -5.59
N ILE A 265 -14.50 20.21 -5.73
CA ILE A 265 -13.24 20.25 -4.97
C ILE A 265 -12.28 21.19 -5.69
N ASP A 266 -11.62 22.06 -4.93
CA ASP A 266 -10.53 22.89 -5.46
C ASP A 266 -9.40 21.97 -5.97
N PRO A 267 -9.00 22.05 -7.25
CA PRO A 267 -7.87 21.27 -7.78
C PRO A 267 -6.56 21.49 -7.02
N ALA A 268 -6.38 22.62 -6.33
CA ALA A 268 -5.25 22.83 -5.43
C ALA A 268 -5.24 21.83 -4.26
N ASN A 269 -6.40 21.28 -3.89
CA ASN A 269 -6.60 20.25 -2.87
C ASN A 269 -6.68 18.84 -3.47
N ALA A 270 -6.19 18.64 -4.69
CA ALA A 270 -5.98 17.34 -5.30
C ALA A 270 -4.52 16.87 -5.13
N PHE A 271 -4.32 15.63 -4.71
CA PHE A 271 -3.02 14.98 -4.62
C PHE A 271 -2.91 13.94 -5.75
N GLY A 272 -2.06 14.24 -6.73
CA GLY A 272 -1.85 13.39 -7.89
C GLY A 272 -0.97 12.18 -7.61
N PHE A 273 -1.08 11.13 -8.44
CA PHE A 273 -0.17 10.00 -8.44
C PHE A 273 -0.16 9.30 -9.81
N TRP A 274 0.91 8.60 -10.15
CA TRP A 274 1.18 8.20 -11.53
C TRP A 274 0.50 6.90 -11.97
N ASP A 275 0.48 6.66 -13.28
CA ASP A 275 -0.11 5.48 -13.88
C ASP A 275 0.62 4.19 -13.50
N TRP A 276 1.94 4.25 -13.29
CA TRP A 276 2.81 3.17 -12.82
C TRP A 276 2.63 2.78 -11.35
N VAL A 277 1.80 3.52 -10.59
CA VAL A 277 1.36 3.13 -9.25
C VAL A 277 0.13 2.23 -9.38
N GLY A 278 0.31 0.94 -9.11
CA GLY A 278 -0.78 -0.03 -9.01
C GLY A 278 -1.59 0.17 -7.73
N GLY A 279 -2.91 -0.01 -7.78
CA GLY A 279 -3.80 0.28 -6.64
C GLY A 279 -3.40 -0.45 -5.35
N ARG A 280 -3.14 -1.76 -5.43
CA ARG A 280 -2.69 -2.57 -4.28
C ARG A 280 -1.26 -2.26 -3.77
N TYR A 281 -0.52 -1.42 -4.49
CA TYR A 281 0.82 -0.92 -4.18
C TYR A 281 0.84 0.60 -3.94
N SER A 282 -0.28 1.21 -3.54
CA SER A 282 -0.43 2.67 -3.55
C SER A 282 -0.41 3.35 -2.17
N VAL A 283 -0.37 2.60 -1.06
CA VAL A 283 -0.49 3.18 0.29
C VAL A 283 0.62 4.19 0.64
N ASP A 284 1.77 4.07 0.01
CA ASP A 284 2.96 4.91 0.09
C ASP A 284 2.97 6.09 -0.91
N SER A 285 1.90 6.23 -1.70
CA SER A 285 1.64 7.38 -2.58
C SER A 285 0.70 8.40 -1.92
N ALA A 286 0.11 9.30 -2.72
CA ALA A 286 -0.99 10.16 -2.31
C ALA A 286 -2.20 9.43 -1.69
N VAL A 287 -2.41 8.14 -1.98
CA VAL A 287 -3.45 7.33 -1.30
C VAL A 287 -3.19 7.23 0.22
N GLY A 288 -1.93 7.36 0.65
CA GLY A 288 -1.54 7.44 2.07
C GLY A 288 -1.84 8.78 2.75
N THR A 289 -2.46 9.76 2.08
CA THR A 289 -2.73 11.10 2.67
C THR A 289 -3.47 11.01 4.01
N VAL A 290 -4.50 10.16 4.11
CA VAL A 290 -5.24 9.95 5.37
C VAL A 290 -4.35 9.39 6.48
N VAL A 291 -3.39 8.53 6.13
CA VAL A 291 -2.42 7.97 7.09
C VAL A 291 -1.49 9.07 7.56
N CYS A 292 -0.92 9.86 6.65
CA CYS A 292 -0.05 10.98 7.01
C CYS A 292 -0.75 12.00 7.92
N VAL A 293 -2.03 12.29 7.69
CA VAL A 293 -2.83 13.15 8.59
C VAL A 293 -2.94 12.50 9.98
N ALA A 294 -3.20 11.18 10.05
CA ALA A 294 -3.36 10.47 11.30
C ALA A 294 -2.07 10.42 12.14
N ILE A 295 -0.94 10.00 11.55
CA ILE A 295 0.30 9.73 12.29
C ILE A 295 1.34 10.86 12.22
N GLY A 296 1.16 11.84 11.34
CA GLY A 296 2.08 12.96 11.16
C GLY A 296 3.20 12.67 10.16
N LYS A 297 3.82 13.74 9.65
CA LYS A 297 4.85 13.63 8.60
C LYS A 297 6.06 12.83 9.02
N GLU A 298 6.51 12.95 10.28
CA GLU A 298 7.71 12.26 10.76
C GLU A 298 7.50 10.74 10.76
N ASN A 299 6.36 10.28 11.28
CA ASN A 299 6.03 8.85 11.30
C ASN A 299 5.70 8.31 9.89
N PHE A 300 5.10 9.14 9.02
CA PHE A 300 4.87 8.74 7.63
C PHE A 300 6.19 8.64 6.85
N ALA A 301 7.13 9.58 7.05
CA ALA A 301 8.46 9.51 6.46
C ALA A 301 9.25 8.29 6.96
N ASP A 302 9.17 7.97 8.25
CA ASP A 302 9.79 6.76 8.82
C ASP A 302 9.17 5.47 8.25
N PHE A 303 7.84 5.45 8.08
CA PHE A 303 7.14 4.38 7.39
C PHE A 303 7.65 4.18 5.95
N LEU A 304 7.81 5.25 5.17
CA LEU A 304 8.41 5.17 3.83
C LEU A 304 9.88 4.70 3.88
N GLY A 305 10.65 5.17 4.87
CA GLY A 305 12.02 4.74 5.11
C GLY A 305 12.13 3.24 5.34
N GLY A 306 11.20 2.64 6.09
CA GLY A 306 11.12 1.20 6.29
C GLY A 306 10.86 0.43 4.99
N PHE A 307 9.96 0.93 4.13
CA PHE A 307 9.76 0.35 2.80
C PHE A 307 11.03 0.44 1.93
N HIS A 308 11.69 1.59 1.92
CA HIS A 308 12.92 1.79 1.14
C HIS A 308 14.05 0.87 1.60
N ALA A 309 14.21 0.66 2.91
CA ALA A 309 15.21 -0.26 3.44
C ALA A 309 15.00 -1.71 2.96
N VAL A 310 13.74 -2.15 2.82
CA VAL A 310 13.41 -3.48 2.28
C VAL A 310 13.63 -3.53 0.76
N ASP A 311 13.36 -2.44 0.04
CA ASP A 311 13.67 -2.35 -1.40
C ASP A 311 15.17 -2.47 -1.66
N GLU A 312 15.98 -1.74 -0.90
CA GLU A 312 17.45 -1.81 -1.00
C GLU A 312 17.96 -3.22 -0.68
N HIS A 313 17.38 -3.88 0.33
CA HIS A 313 17.66 -5.29 0.62
C HIS A 313 17.33 -6.18 -0.59
N PHE A 314 16.16 -6.00 -1.20
CA PHE A 314 15.77 -6.78 -2.38
C PHE A 314 16.67 -6.51 -3.59
N ALA A 315 17.07 -5.25 -3.78
CA ALA A 315 17.93 -4.78 -4.86
C ALA A 315 19.37 -5.32 -4.76
N THR A 316 19.91 -5.43 -3.55
CA THR A 316 21.37 -5.62 -3.37
C THR A 316 21.77 -6.93 -2.72
N ALA A 317 20.92 -7.54 -1.88
CA ALA A 317 21.31 -8.76 -1.16
C ALA A 317 21.42 -9.97 -2.10
N PRO A 318 22.45 -10.83 -1.96
CA PRO A 318 22.53 -12.10 -2.68
C PRO A 318 21.31 -12.98 -2.41
N TRP A 319 20.83 -13.74 -3.39
CA TRP A 319 19.58 -14.52 -3.27
C TRP A 319 19.53 -15.45 -2.05
N ALA A 320 20.65 -16.07 -1.68
CA ALA A 320 20.75 -16.92 -0.48
C ALA A 320 20.56 -16.18 0.86
N GLN A 321 20.59 -14.84 0.84
CA GLN A 321 20.37 -13.94 1.99
C GLN A 321 19.20 -12.97 1.77
N ASN A 322 18.63 -12.94 0.57
CA ASN A 322 17.60 -11.98 0.16
C ASN A 322 16.24 -12.45 0.67
N VAL A 323 15.70 -11.80 1.71
CA VAL A 323 14.51 -12.26 2.42
C VAL A 323 13.27 -12.27 1.52
N PRO A 324 12.91 -11.19 0.80
CA PRO A 324 11.78 -11.22 -0.13
C PRO A 324 11.93 -12.30 -1.21
N ALA A 325 13.12 -12.47 -1.79
CA ALA A 325 13.36 -13.48 -2.82
C ALA A 325 13.18 -14.90 -2.26
N LEU A 326 13.78 -15.21 -1.11
CA LEU A 326 13.64 -16.51 -0.46
C LEU A 326 12.20 -16.83 -0.09
N MET A 327 11.45 -15.87 0.45
CA MET A 327 10.03 -16.06 0.77
C MET A 327 9.20 -16.33 -0.49
N GLY A 328 9.48 -15.64 -1.60
CA GLY A 328 8.85 -15.91 -2.90
C GLY A 328 9.17 -17.31 -3.44
N LEU A 329 10.45 -17.71 -3.38
CA LEU A 329 10.90 -19.03 -3.82
C LEU A 329 10.34 -20.17 -2.95
N LEU A 330 10.23 -19.95 -1.64
CA LEU A 330 9.55 -20.89 -0.74
C LEU A 330 8.06 -21.02 -1.09
N ASN A 331 7.40 -19.94 -1.52
CA ASN A 331 6.02 -20.03 -2.00
C ASN A 331 5.93 -20.92 -3.24
N VAL A 332 6.85 -20.77 -4.21
CA VAL A 332 6.96 -21.68 -5.37
C VAL A 332 7.18 -23.13 -4.92
N TRP A 333 8.05 -23.35 -3.93
CA TRP A 333 8.28 -24.69 -3.37
C TRP A 333 6.99 -25.33 -2.84
N TYR A 334 6.25 -24.62 -2.00
CA TYR A 334 5.04 -25.16 -1.40
C TYR A 334 3.90 -25.33 -2.39
N VAL A 335 3.64 -24.33 -3.23
CA VAL A 335 2.54 -24.36 -4.20
C VAL A 335 2.79 -25.40 -5.27
N ASN A 336 3.98 -25.40 -5.88
CA ASN A 336 4.22 -26.21 -7.07
C ASN A 336 4.65 -27.64 -6.76
N PHE A 337 5.38 -27.88 -5.66
CA PHE A 337 5.93 -29.20 -5.34
C PHE A 337 5.18 -29.89 -4.19
N PHE A 338 4.72 -29.15 -3.19
CA PHE A 338 3.85 -29.69 -2.12
C PHE A 338 2.36 -29.60 -2.43
N LYS A 339 1.96 -28.87 -3.47
CA LYS A 339 0.55 -28.64 -3.83
C LYS A 339 -0.25 -27.96 -2.72
N ALA A 340 0.42 -27.13 -1.92
CA ALA A 340 -0.24 -26.31 -0.92
C ALA A 340 -1.01 -25.18 -1.63
N ALA A 341 -2.35 -25.26 -1.60
CA ALA A 341 -3.23 -24.30 -2.27
C ALA A 341 -3.59 -23.08 -1.39
N SER A 342 -3.13 -23.04 -0.14
CA SER A 342 -3.43 -21.96 0.81
C SER A 342 -2.16 -21.50 1.52
N HIS A 343 -2.15 -20.21 1.88
CA HIS A 343 -1.12 -19.56 2.68
C HIS A 343 -1.79 -18.79 3.81
N ALA A 344 -1.43 -19.08 5.06
CA ALA A 344 -2.00 -18.43 6.22
C ALA A 344 -1.10 -17.29 6.71
N VAL A 345 -1.66 -16.08 6.83
CA VAL A 345 -0.99 -14.93 7.45
C VAL A 345 -1.58 -14.75 8.86
N LEU A 346 -0.77 -15.00 9.88
CA LEU A 346 -1.20 -15.03 11.28
C LEU A 346 -0.39 -14.03 12.12
N PRO A 347 -0.69 -12.72 12.05
CA PRO A 347 0.04 -11.74 12.84
C PRO A 347 -0.33 -11.89 14.32
N TYR A 348 0.65 -12.15 15.19
CA TYR A 348 0.49 -12.18 16.65
C TYR A 348 0.57 -10.75 17.24
N ALA A 349 -0.18 -9.83 16.65
CA ALA A 349 -0.31 -8.45 17.10
C ALA A 349 -1.71 -7.93 16.75
N GLN A 350 -2.48 -7.49 17.75
CA GLN A 350 -3.88 -7.10 17.55
C GLN A 350 -4.05 -5.90 16.60
N TYR A 351 -3.09 -4.96 16.61
CA TYR A 351 -3.11 -3.82 15.69
C TYR A 351 -2.95 -4.25 14.22
N LEU A 352 -2.34 -5.41 13.95
CA LEU A 352 -2.22 -5.98 12.60
C LEU A 352 -3.42 -6.81 12.14
N HIS A 353 -4.59 -6.72 12.80
CA HIS A 353 -5.77 -7.51 12.43
C HIS A 353 -6.27 -7.26 10.99
N ARG A 354 -5.92 -6.13 10.36
CA ARG A 354 -6.23 -5.81 8.95
C ARG A 354 -5.12 -6.22 7.97
N PHE A 355 -3.96 -6.65 8.46
CA PHE A 355 -2.81 -6.96 7.62
C PHE A 355 -3.08 -8.10 6.63
N ALA A 356 -3.76 -9.16 7.08
CA ALA A 356 -4.14 -10.27 6.21
C ALA A 356 -5.09 -9.85 5.08
N ALA A 357 -6.04 -8.94 5.35
CA ALA A 357 -6.97 -8.44 4.33
C ALA A 357 -6.24 -7.58 3.27
N TYR A 358 -5.28 -6.75 3.69
CA TYR A 358 -4.40 -6.02 2.78
C TYR A 358 -3.58 -6.97 1.90
N LEU A 359 -2.90 -7.94 2.53
CA LEU A 359 -2.09 -8.93 1.80
C LEU A 359 -2.93 -9.77 0.84
N GLN A 360 -4.18 -10.07 1.17
CA GLN A 360 -5.07 -10.83 0.31
C GLN A 360 -5.22 -10.16 -1.07
N GLN A 361 -5.48 -8.84 -1.11
CA GLN A 361 -5.51 -8.13 -2.39
C GLN A 361 -4.12 -8.09 -3.04
N LEU A 362 -3.08 -7.78 -2.25
CA LEU A 362 -1.71 -7.67 -2.75
C LEU A 362 -1.28 -8.94 -3.50
N THR A 363 -1.59 -10.12 -2.96
CA THR A 363 -1.12 -11.40 -3.49
C THR A 363 -2.10 -12.09 -4.44
N MET A 364 -3.41 -11.95 -4.26
CA MET A 364 -4.39 -12.69 -5.09
C MET A 364 -4.80 -11.92 -6.36
N GLU A 365 -4.66 -10.60 -6.37
CA GLU A 365 -4.97 -9.75 -7.53
C GLU A 365 -3.71 -9.41 -8.36
N SER A 366 -2.52 -9.72 -7.85
CA SER A 366 -1.25 -9.72 -8.60
C SER A 366 -1.07 -11.05 -9.30
#